data_AF-A0A3M5WQ07-F1
#
_entry.id   AF-A0A3M5WQ07-F1
#
_cell.length_a   1.000
_cell.length_b   1.000
_cell.length_c   1.000
_cell.angle_alpha   90.00
_cell.angle_beta   90.00
_cell.angle_gamma   90.00
#
_symmetry.space_group_name_H-M   'P 1'
#
loop_
_entity.id
_entity.type
_entity.pdbx_description
1 polymer ?
#
loop_
_entity_poly.entity_id
_entity_poly.type
_entity_poly.pdbx_seq_one_letter_code
_entity_poly.pdbx_strand_id
1 'polypeptide(L)'
;MPIGLGVPDGEVSPGVQRWEAIANGNDGPALGRELEVAELLTYLRAQKVRDCVWLTADVHYCAAHHYQPDLAVFQDFDPFWEFVAGPLNAGSYGPNVLDKTFGPELVFQKAPPAQNTSPFAGFQFFGEVNIDGQTGELTVALRDLDGVSVFERKLQPVKEVSRIV
;
A
#
# COMPACT_ATOMS: atom_id res chain seq x y z
N MET A 1 1.93 5.86 -6.01
CA MET A 1 2.15 6.21 -4.60
C MET A 1 1.21 5.42 -3.71
N PRO A 2 1.61 5.06 -2.48
CA PRO A 2 0.77 4.34 -1.54
C PRO A 2 -0.42 5.18 -1.04
N ILE A 3 -1.54 4.51 -0.77
CA ILE A 3 -2.81 5.20 -0.44
C ILE A 3 -2.68 6.04 0.83
N GLY A 4 -2.16 5.43 1.90
CA GLY A 4 -2.15 6.02 3.24
C GLY A 4 -0.81 6.63 3.64
N LEU A 5 0.16 6.69 2.73
CA LEU A 5 1.51 7.16 3.06
C LEU A 5 1.66 8.64 2.78
N GLY A 6 1.95 9.43 3.81
CA GLY A 6 2.30 10.83 3.64
C GLY A 6 3.63 10.98 2.91
N VAL A 7 3.69 11.88 1.92
CA VAL A 7 4.92 12.23 1.21
C VAL A 7 5.03 13.76 1.13
N PRO A 8 5.85 14.38 2.00
CA PRO A 8 5.98 15.84 2.07
C PRO A 8 6.86 16.38 0.92
N ASP A 9 6.45 17.50 0.33
CA ASP A 9 7.14 18.19 -0.78
C ASP A 9 7.56 19.62 -0.39
N GLY A 10 8.13 19.75 0.81
CA GLY A 10 8.55 21.04 1.38
C GLY A 10 7.37 21.94 1.75
N GLU A 11 7.54 23.25 1.60
CA GLU A 11 6.55 24.25 2.03
C GLU A 11 6.20 25.26 0.92
N VAL A 12 4.94 25.69 0.86
CA VAL A 12 4.52 26.84 0.03
C VAL A 12 4.97 28.15 0.69
N SER A 13 4.87 28.21 2.01
CA SER A 13 5.27 29.33 2.88
C SER A 13 5.55 28.76 4.29
N PRO A 14 6.25 29.49 5.18
CA PRO A 14 6.62 28.97 6.50
C PRO A 14 5.43 28.36 7.26
N GLY A 15 5.51 27.07 7.56
CA GLY A 15 4.46 26.30 8.26
C GLY A 15 3.32 25.78 7.38
N VAL A 16 3.33 26.02 6.08
CA VAL A 16 2.34 25.52 5.11
C VAL A 16 2.98 24.45 4.24
N GLN A 17 2.83 23.20 4.67
CA GLN A 17 3.41 22.02 4.03
C GLN A 17 2.77 21.73 2.67
N ARG A 18 3.57 21.28 1.71
CA ARG A 18 3.13 20.69 0.44
C ARG A 18 3.16 19.17 0.55
N TRP A 19 2.29 18.55 -0.25
CA TRP A 19 2.09 17.11 -0.24
C TRP A 19 1.94 16.61 -1.68
N GLU A 20 2.78 15.64 -2.05
CA GLU A 20 2.68 14.97 -3.35
C GLU A 20 1.83 13.70 -3.28
N ALA A 21 1.70 13.10 -2.09
CA ALA A 21 0.95 11.87 -1.86
C ALA A 21 -0.57 11.97 -2.12
N ILE A 22 -1.21 10.79 -2.10
CA ILE A 22 -2.65 10.63 -1.97
C ILE A 22 -3.10 11.06 -0.56
N ALA A 23 -2.44 10.48 0.46
CA ALA A 23 -2.63 10.77 1.87
C ALA A 23 -2.43 12.27 2.19
N ASN A 24 -3.32 12.83 3.00
CA ASN A 24 -3.21 14.23 3.43
C ASN A 24 -2.28 14.39 4.64
N GLY A 25 -1.82 13.29 5.24
CA GLY A 25 -0.95 13.34 6.42
C GLY A 25 -1.69 13.79 7.68
N ASN A 26 -3.02 13.63 7.71
CA ASN A 26 -3.83 13.86 8.90
C ASN A 26 -4.71 12.63 9.16
N ASP A 27 -4.89 12.30 10.44
CA ASP A 27 -5.70 11.15 10.87
C ASP A 27 -7.23 11.48 10.82
N GLY A 28 -7.67 12.19 9.78
CA GLY A 28 -9.01 12.78 9.68
C GLY A 28 -9.90 12.11 8.62
N PRO A 29 -11.09 12.69 8.37
CA PRO A 29 -11.93 12.30 7.25
C PRO A 29 -11.22 12.50 5.91
N ALA A 30 -11.61 11.73 4.89
CA ALA A 30 -11.05 11.85 3.56
C ALA A 30 -11.21 13.26 2.97
N LEU A 31 -10.11 13.83 2.46
CA LEU A 31 -10.08 15.16 1.84
C LEU A 31 -9.18 15.16 0.59
N GLY A 32 -9.23 16.21 -0.22
CA GLY A 32 -8.31 16.37 -1.36
C GLY A 32 -8.31 15.15 -2.29
N ARG A 33 -7.13 14.56 -2.53
CA ARG A 33 -6.95 13.39 -3.42
C ARG A 33 -7.50 12.08 -2.82
N GLU A 34 -7.68 12.01 -1.50
CA GLU A 34 -8.27 10.84 -0.85
C GLU A 34 -9.75 10.65 -1.24
N LEU A 35 -10.44 11.71 -1.66
CA LEU A 35 -11.85 11.61 -2.08
C LEU A 35 -12.05 10.66 -3.28
N GLU A 36 -11.10 10.64 -4.22
CA GLU A 36 -11.15 9.73 -5.37
C GLU A 36 -10.98 8.27 -4.92
N VAL A 37 -10.10 8.02 -3.93
CA VAL A 37 -9.92 6.70 -3.35
C VAL A 37 -11.14 6.29 -2.54
N ALA A 38 -11.70 7.19 -1.74
CA ALA A 38 -12.92 6.95 -0.98
C ALA A 38 -14.10 6.57 -1.90
N GLU A 39 -14.30 7.30 -3.00
CA GLU A 39 -15.34 7.00 -3.99
C GLU A 39 -15.13 5.63 -4.64
N LEU A 40 -13.89 5.32 -5.05
CA LEU A 40 -13.57 4.03 -5.64
C LEU A 40 -13.78 2.87 -4.65
N LEU A 41 -13.34 3.02 -3.41
CA LEU A 41 -13.50 1.99 -2.39
C LEU A 41 -14.98 1.75 -2.03
N THR A 42 -15.78 2.81 -1.89
CA THR A 42 -17.24 2.72 -1.75
C THR A 42 -17.86 1.98 -2.95
N TYR A 43 -17.44 2.32 -4.17
CA TYR A 43 -17.95 1.68 -5.38
C TYR A 43 -17.63 0.18 -5.42
N LEU A 44 -16.37 -0.21 -5.17
CA LEU A 44 -15.95 -1.61 -5.14
C LEU A 44 -16.79 -2.42 -4.14
N ARG A 45 -16.98 -1.87 -2.94
CA ARG A 45 -17.84 -2.47 -1.90
C ARG A 45 -19.28 -2.60 -2.35
N ALA A 46 -19.88 -1.53 -2.87
CA ALA A 46 -21.28 -1.49 -3.31
C ALA A 46 -21.56 -2.48 -4.46
N GLN A 47 -20.60 -2.62 -5.39
CA GLN A 47 -20.68 -3.58 -6.49
C GLN A 47 -20.24 -4.99 -6.12
N LYS A 48 -19.83 -5.22 -4.86
CA LYS A 48 -19.34 -6.50 -4.36
C LYS A 48 -18.14 -7.02 -5.17
N VAL A 49 -17.26 -6.12 -5.62
CA VAL A 49 -15.97 -6.51 -6.19
C VAL A 49 -15.11 -7.01 -5.03
N ARG A 50 -14.81 -8.31 -5.03
CA ARG A 50 -14.06 -8.99 -3.96
C ARG A 50 -12.62 -9.27 -4.40
N ASP A 51 -11.81 -9.69 -3.43
CA ASP A 51 -10.42 -10.13 -3.64
C ASP A 51 -9.51 -9.04 -4.27
N CYS A 52 -9.80 -7.77 -3.95
CA CYS A 52 -9.02 -6.63 -4.40
C CYS A 52 -7.64 -6.60 -3.71
N VAL A 53 -6.60 -6.41 -4.50
CA VAL A 53 -5.23 -6.17 -4.05
C VAL A 53 -4.72 -4.89 -4.70
N TRP A 54 -4.07 -4.05 -3.92
CA TRP A 54 -3.44 -2.82 -4.38
C TRP A 54 -1.94 -3.04 -4.57
N LEU A 55 -1.42 -2.77 -5.77
CA LEU A 55 0.00 -2.88 -6.08
C LEU A 55 0.56 -1.48 -6.27
N THR A 56 1.59 -1.17 -5.50
CA THR A 56 2.14 0.17 -5.39
C THR A 56 3.65 0.16 -5.62
N ALA A 57 4.16 1.22 -6.23
CA ALA A 57 5.59 1.46 -6.43
C ALA A 57 5.98 2.86 -5.90
N ASP A 58 6.96 3.49 -6.54
CA ASP A 58 7.32 4.92 -6.43
C ASP A 58 8.08 5.34 -5.15
N VAL A 59 7.73 4.86 -3.96
CA VAL A 59 8.29 5.42 -2.70
C VAL A 59 9.65 4.87 -2.26
N HIS A 60 10.29 4.07 -3.11
CA HIS A 60 11.70 3.66 -2.98
C HIS A 60 12.08 2.87 -1.70
N TYR A 61 11.13 2.08 -1.19
CA TYR A 61 11.34 0.96 -0.28
C TYR A 61 10.21 -0.07 -0.48
N CYS A 62 10.29 -1.24 0.17
CA CYS A 62 9.20 -2.21 0.11
C CYS A 62 8.45 -2.32 1.43
N ALA A 63 7.13 -2.52 1.33
CA ALA A 63 6.23 -2.62 2.47
C ALA A 63 4.97 -3.41 2.14
N ALA A 64 4.32 -3.92 3.17
CA ALA A 64 2.99 -4.52 3.08
C ALA A 64 2.08 -3.83 4.10
N HIS A 65 0.96 -3.31 3.62
CA HIS A 65 -0.07 -2.69 4.44
C HIS A 65 -1.37 -3.48 4.32
N HIS A 66 -2.11 -3.60 5.43
CA HIS A 66 -3.45 -4.16 5.43
C HIS A 66 -4.44 -3.08 5.85
N TYR A 67 -5.31 -2.68 4.94
CA TYR A 67 -6.30 -1.62 5.17
C TYR A 67 -7.54 -2.24 5.80
N GLN A 68 -7.93 -1.75 6.99
CA GLN A 68 -9.06 -2.29 7.75
C GLN A 68 -10.03 -1.16 8.13
N PRO A 69 -11.33 -1.27 7.78
CA PRO A 69 -12.33 -0.25 8.14
C PRO A 69 -12.42 0.01 9.65
N ASP A 70 -12.22 -1.02 10.48
CA ASP A 70 -12.26 -0.90 11.94
C ASP A 70 -11.10 -0.06 12.52
N LEU A 71 -10.02 0.12 11.76
CA LEU A 71 -8.88 0.97 12.11
C LEU A 71 -8.96 2.34 11.43
N ALA A 72 -9.95 2.56 10.56
CA ALA A 72 -10.06 3.71 9.68
C ALA A 72 -11.05 4.75 10.19
N VAL A 73 -10.82 6.01 9.79
CA VAL A 73 -11.80 7.09 9.97
C VAL A 73 -12.90 6.99 8.90
N PHE A 74 -12.50 6.79 7.64
CA PHE A 74 -13.44 6.47 6.56
C PHE A 74 -13.69 4.96 6.54
N GLN A 75 -14.92 4.51 6.74
CA GLN A 75 -15.21 3.08 6.97
C GLN A 75 -16.01 2.39 5.85
N ASP A 76 -16.38 3.10 4.78
CA ASP A 76 -17.22 2.54 3.72
C ASP A 76 -16.40 1.80 2.65
N PHE A 77 -15.68 0.75 3.07
CA PHE A 77 -14.91 -0.12 2.18
C PHE A 77 -14.79 -1.54 2.75
N ASP A 78 -14.39 -2.51 1.93
CA ASP A 78 -14.02 -3.86 2.40
C ASP A 78 -12.51 -3.94 2.64
N PRO A 79 -12.01 -4.72 3.63
CA PRO A 79 -10.57 -4.85 3.86
C PRO A 79 -9.79 -5.30 2.62
N PHE A 80 -8.59 -4.75 2.42
CA PHE A 80 -7.73 -5.11 1.30
C PHE A 80 -6.24 -4.97 1.65
N TRP A 81 -5.40 -5.63 0.86
CA TRP A 81 -3.94 -5.53 0.98
C TRP A 81 -3.38 -4.52 -0.01
N GLU A 82 -2.38 -3.75 0.44
CA GLU A 82 -1.47 -3.02 -0.43
C GLU A 82 -0.06 -3.58 -0.30
N PHE A 83 0.58 -3.83 -1.44
CA PHE A 83 1.97 -4.23 -1.50
C PHE A 83 2.78 -3.17 -2.24
N VAL A 84 3.74 -2.58 -1.53
CA VAL A 84 4.66 -1.58 -2.06
C VAL A 84 5.96 -2.27 -2.41
N ALA A 85 6.41 -2.14 -3.66
CA ALA A 85 7.69 -2.66 -4.12
C ALA A 85 8.49 -1.59 -4.86
N GLY A 86 9.79 -1.54 -4.58
CA GLY A 86 10.72 -0.64 -5.26
C GLY A 86 11.78 -0.07 -4.32
N PRO A 87 12.77 0.64 -4.89
CA PRO A 87 12.97 0.82 -6.32
C PRO A 87 13.74 -0.38 -6.90
N LEU A 88 13.60 -0.59 -8.23
CA LEU A 88 14.41 -1.59 -8.92
C LEU A 88 15.87 -1.12 -9.09
N ASN A 89 16.06 0.18 -9.39
CA ASN A 89 17.38 0.81 -9.49
C ASN A 89 17.27 2.35 -9.36
N ALA A 90 17.04 2.85 -8.15
CA ALA A 90 17.02 4.28 -7.83
C ALA A 90 17.53 4.53 -6.41
N GLY A 91 17.76 5.80 -6.04
CA GLY A 91 18.09 6.14 -4.66
C GLY A 91 17.00 5.66 -3.72
N SER A 92 17.34 4.97 -2.64
CA SER A 92 16.36 4.44 -1.69
C SER A 92 15.95 5.52 -0.68
N TYR A 93 14.66 5.54 -0.30
CA TYR A 93 14.08 6.53 0.63
C TYR A 93 13.15 5.86 1.65
N GLY A 94 12.51 6.69 2.49
CA GLY A 94 11.53 6.24 3.47
C GLY A 94 12.15 5.63 4.75
N PRO A 95 11.32 5.00 5.60
CA PRO A 95 9.86 4.96 5.49
C PRO A 95 9.25 6.32 5.85
N ASN A 96 8.05 6.61 5.34
CA ASN A 96 7.27 7.77 5.77
C ASN A 96 6.13 7.38 6.71
N VAL A 97 5.44 8.38 7.26
CA VAL A 97 4.33 8.18 8.20
C VAL A 97 3.06 7.81 7.43
N LEU A 98 2.34 6.81 7.95
CA LEU A 98 1.00 6.46 7.50
C LEU A 98 -0.04 7.30 8.24
N ASP A 99 -1.04 7.83 7.54
CA ASP A 99 -2.22 8.43 8.15
C ASP A 99 -3.36 7.43 8.32
N LYS A 100 -4.32 7.76 9.19
CA LYS A 100 -5.41 6.86 9.58
C LYS A 100 -6.68 7.02 8.77
N THR A 101 -6.70 7.84 7.71
CA THR A 101 -7.92 8.08 6.90
C THR A 101 -8.56 6.75 6.49
N PHE A 102 -7.76 5.83 5.93
CA PHE A 102 -8.18 4.50 5.49
C PHE A 102 -7.70 3.36 6.40
N GLY A 103 -7.17 3.67 7.58
CA GLY A 103 -6.77 2.67 8.57
C GLY A 103 -5.74 1.63 8.11
N PRO A 104 -4.59 2.02 7.53
CA PRO A 104 -3.53 1.07 7.18
C PRO A 104 -2.87 0.49 8.44
N GLU A 105 -2.81 -0.83 8.53
CA GLU A 105 -1.91 -1.54 9.41
C GLU A 105 -0.57 -1.79 8.69
N LEU A 106 0.54 -1.32 9.28
CA LEU A 106 1.89 -1.63 8.80
C LEU A 106 2.31 -3.05 9.20
N VAL A 107 2.18 -4.00 8.27
CA VAL A 107 2.49 -5.41 8.52
C VAL A 107 3.97 -5.71 8.29
N PHE A 108 4.58 -5.07 7.29
CA PHE A 108 5.99 -5.23 6.96
C PHE A 108 6.55 -3.97 6.31
N GLN A 109 7.82 -3.66 6.59
CA GLN A 109 8.60 -2.71 5.79
C GLN A 109 10.09 -3.07 5.82
N LYS A 110 10.77 -2.78 4.71
CA LYS A 110 12.24 -2.79 4.63
C LYS A 110 12.69 -1.58 3.84
N ALA A 111 13.32 -0.65 4.55
CA ALA A 111 13.76 0.65 4.07
C ALA A 111 15.27 0.86 4.33
N PRO A 112 15.95 1.76 3.61
CA PRO A 112 17.36 2.05 3.83
C PRO A 112 17.63 2.69 5.19
N PRO A 113 18.87 2.62 5.71
CA PRO A 113 19.24 3.28 6.97
C PRO A 113 19.33 4.81 6.84
N ALA A 114 19.39 5.34 5.63
CA ALA A 114 19.46 6.77 5.35
C ALA A 114 18.69 7.12 4.06
N GLN A 115 18.17 8.34 3.98
CA GLN A 115 17.50 8.86 2.78
C GLN A 115 18.49 8.99 1.62
N ASN A 116 17.99 8.84 0.38
CA ASN A 116 18.77 8.93 -0.85
C ASN A 116 20.00 8.01 -0.85
N THR A 117 19.84 6.80 -0.31
CA THR A 117 20.92 5.81 -0.28
C THR A 117 21.15 5.26 -1.69
N SER A 118 22.41 5.08 -2.09
CA SER A 118 22.79 4.56 -3.41
C SER A 118 22.13 3.21 -3.72
N PRO A 119 21.75 2.92 -4.99
CA PRO A 119 21.33 1.59 -5.39
C PRO A 119 22.30 0.47 -5.02
N PHE A 120 23.60 0.77 -4.98
CA PHE A 120 24.66 -0.18 -4.60
C PHE A 120 24.67 -0.56 -3.12
N ALA A 121 23.88 0.10 -2.27
CA ALA A 121 23.79 -0.22 -0.86
C ALA A 121 22.85 -1.41 -0.54
N GLY A 122 22.25 -2.04 -1.55
CA GLY A 122 21.46 -3.27 -1.39
C GLY A 122 20.00 -3.06 -0.96
N PHE A 123 19.49 -1.82 -0.97
CA PHE A 123 18.09 -1.51 -0.63
C PHE A 123 17.22 -1.31 -1.88
N GLN A 124 17.34 -2.25 -2.81
CA GLN A 124 16.52 -2.31 -4.03
C GLN A 124 15.59 -3.51 -3.92
N PHE A 125 14.36 -3.34 -4.39
CA PHE A 125 13.31 -4.32 -4.20
C PHE A 125 12.42 -4.45 -5.43
N PHE A 126 11.86 -5.64 -5.62
CA PHE A 126 10.82 -5.89 -6.62
C PHE A 126 9.76 -6.84 -6.07
N GLY A 127 8.55 -6.76 -6.64
CA GLY A 127 7.42 -7.59 -6.25
C GLY A 127 7.16 -8.69 -7.28
N GLU A 128 6.77 -9.86 -6.81
CA GLU A 128 6.31 -10.98 -7.62
C GLU A 128 4.91 -11.38 -7.16
N VAL A 129 4.00 -11.55 -8.12
CA VAL A 129 2.64 -12.04 -7.86
C VAL A 129 2.44 -13.32 -8.67
N ASN A 130 2.16 -14.42 -7.96
CA ASN A 130 1.82 -15.70 -8.56
C ASN A 130 0.39 -16.06 -8.21
N ILE A 131 -0.38 -16.50 -9.20
CA ILE A 131 -1.74 -17.01 -8.99
C ILE A 131 -1.76 -18.47 -9.40
N ASP A 132 -2.10 -19.35 -8.46
CA ASP A 132 -2.30 -20.76 -8.78
C ASP A 132 -3.60 -20.94 -9.57
N GLY A 133 -3.50 -21.50 -10.78
CA GLY A 133 -4.63 -21.59 -11.70
C GLY A 133 -5.71 -22.60 -11.29
N GLN A 134 -5.45 -23.48 -10.32
CA GLN A 134 -6.43 -24.48 -9.86
C GLN A 134 -7.21 -23.99 -8.64
N THR A 135 -6.51 -23.34 -7.71
CA THR A 135 -7.06 -22.91 -6.41
C THR A 135 -7.43 -21.43 -6.39
N GLY A 136 -6.84 -20.62 -7.26
CA GLY A 136 -6.93 -19.17 -7.21
C GLY A 136 -6.11 -18.54 -6.07
N GLU A 137 -5.28 -19.32 -5.34
CA GLU A 137 -4.37 -18.76 -4.33
C GLU A 137 -3.42 -17.76 -4.98
N LEU A 138 -3.44 -16.52 -4.49
CA LEU A 138 -2.53 -15.46 -4.90
C LEU A 138 -1.41 -15.35 -3.87
N THR A 139 -0.17 -15.57 -4.30
CA THR A 139 1.03 -15.36 -3.48
C THR A 139 1.73 -14.08 -3.94
N VAL A 140 1.90 -13.13 -3.02
CA VAL A 140 2.75 -11.94 -3.23
C VAL A 140 4.06 -12.13 -2.49
N ALA A 141 5.18 -11.97 -3.18
CA ALA A 141 6.51 -11.92 -2.59
C ALA A 141 7.15 -10.55 -2.85
N LEU A 142 7.73 -9.95 -1.82
CA LEU A 142 8.64 -8.81 -1.94
C LEU A 142 10.06 -9.35 -1.85
N ARG A 143 10.89 -9.05 -2.86
CA ARG A 143 12.25 -9.57 -2.97
C ARG A 143 13.28 -8.45 -2.92
N ASP A 144 14.45 -8.75 -2.38
CA ASP A 144 15.62 -7.87 -2.48
C ASP A 144 16.38 -8.05 -3.81
N LEU A 145 17.46 -7.30 -3.99
CA LEU A 145 18.28 -7.27 -5.22
C LEU A 145 18.88 -8.64 -5.58
N ASP A 146 19.09 -9.52 -4.60
CA ASP A 146 19.60 -10.87 -4.80
C ASP A 146 18.48 -11.89 -5.13
N GLY A 147 17.23 -11.41 -5.23
CA GLY A 147 16.04 -12.21 -5.49
C GLY A 147 15.53 -12.97 -4.26
N VAL A 148 16.09 -12.71 -3.06
CA VAL A 148 15.65 -13.34 -1.82
C VAL A 148 14.33 -12.73 -1.38
N SER A 149 13.34 -13.57 -1.07
CA SER A 149 12.07 -13.10 -0.52
C SER A 149 12.30 -12.56 0.89
N VAL A 150 11.99 -11.28 1.08
CA VAL A 150 12.07 -10.59 2.39
C VAL A 150 10.71 -10.54 3.07
N PHE A 151 9.64 -10.78 2.31
CA PHE A 151 8.27 -10.91 2.81
C PHE A 151 7.43 -11.71 1.81
N GLU A 152 6.54 -12.56 2.32
CA GLU A 152 5.59 -13.32 1.51
C GLU A 152 4.20 -13.30 2.16
N ARG A 153 3.16 -13.11 1.33
CA ARG A 153 1.76 -13.21 1.75
C ARG A 153 0.97 -14.05 0.77
N LYS A 154 0.30 -15.07 1.30
CA LYS A 154 -0.68 -15.89 0.57
C LYS A 154 -2.08 -15.38 0.85
N LEU A 155 -2.85 -15.17 -0.20
CA LEU A 155 -4.23 -14.71 -0.16
C LEU A 155 -5.12 -15.77 -0.81
N GLN A 156 -6.13 -16.20 -0.07
CA GLN A 156 -7.16 -17.11 -0.57
C GLN A 156 -8.29 -16.30 -1.18
N PRO A 157 -8.86 -16.71 -2.32
CA PRO A 157 -10.06 -16.08 -2.84
C PRO A 157 -11.22 -16.27 -1.85
N VAL A 158 -12.06 -15.25 -1.72
CA VAL A 158 -13.28 -15.35 -0.91
C VAL A 158 -14.18 -16.42 -1.51
N LYS A 159 -14.53 -17.43 -0.70
CA LYS A 159 -15.50 -18.46 -1.11
C LYS A 159 -16.89 -17.83 -1.11
N GLU A 160 -17.51 -17.74 -2.29
CA GLU A 160 -18.94 -17.43 -2.35
C GLU A 160 -19.72 -18.58 -1.70
N VAL A 161 -20.42 -18.28 -0.61
CA VAL A 161 -21.46 -19.19 -0.11
C VAL A 161 -22.61 -19.08 -1.11
N SER A 162 -22.66 -20.00 -2.06
CA SER A 162 -23.81 -20.16 -2.94
C SER A 162 -25.06 -20.32 -2.07
N ARG A 163 -25.90 -19.28 -2.03
CA ARG A 163 -27.24 -19.40 -1.44
C ARG A 163 -28.00 -20.37 -2.31
N ILE A 164 -28.14 -21.60 -1.83
CA ILE A 164 -29.15 -22.52 -2.35
C ILE A 164 -30.49 -21.81 -2.11
N VAL A 165 -31.13 -21.37 -3.19
CA VAL A 165 -32.50 -20.86 -3.20
C VAL A 165 -33.41 -21.99 -3.65
#